data_AF-A0A2I0DZG3-F1
#
_entry.id   AF-A0A2I0DZG3-F1
#
_cell.length_a   1.000
_cell.length_b   1.000
_cell.length_c   1.000
_cell.angle_alpha   90.00
_cell.angle_beta   90.00
_cell.angle_gamma   90.00
#
_symmetry.space_group_name_H-M   'P 1'
#
loop_
_entity.id
_entity.type
_entity.pdbx_description
1 polymer ?
#
loop_
_entity_poly.entity_id
_entity_poly.type
_entity_poly.pdbx_seq_one_letter_code
_entity_poly.pdbx_strand_id
1 'polypeptide(L)'
;MEYTYLSLGIYFVLMLGIGIYAAKTSTSNLSEYMLGGRQVSPQVTALSAGASDMSGWMLMGLPGAIFVSGFDTIWVALGLVVGAWANYKLVAPKLRLYTETTNDSLTLPDFFGKRFDKENGVIRLISAVVIIIFFTLYTSAGLVGGGKLFETAFAMNYQTGVVITMLVVVAYTLMGGFLAVSMTDFVQGVIMFIALILVPAVAYTNFDSPSSMMSYSLETIPSFSESLSDLTMVSLLSSLAWGLGYFGQPHIIVRFMAIDSVKNIKKARRIGMSWMIVTIIGALATGLTGVAYTR
;
A
#
# COMPACT_ATOMS: atom_id res chain seq x y z
N MET A 1 0.90 22.84 -17.21
CA MET A 1 0.53 21.64 -18.00
C MET A 1 1.75 20.92 -18.54
N GLU A 2 2.69 21.60 -19.22
CA GLU A 2 3.87 20.96 -19.84
C GLU A 2 4.75 20.16 -18.85
N TYR A 3 5.05 20.72 -17.67
CA TYR A 3 5.81 20.02 -16.63
C TYR A 3 5.11 18.78 -16.05
N THR A 4 3.78 18.77 -16.01
CA THR A 4 2.98 17.64 -15.47
C THR A 4 3.02 16.43 -16.40
N TYR A 5 2.92 16.66 -17.71
CA TYR A 5 3.06 15.57 -18.70
C TYR A 5 4.47 15.03 -18.76
N LEU A 6 5.47 15.93 -18.68
CA LEU A 6 6.87 15.53 -18.66
C LEU A 6 7.20 14.68 -17.42
N SER A 7 6.76 15.10 -16.23
CA SER A 7 7.00 14.34 -14.99
C SER A 7 6.34 12.95 -15.03
N LEU A 8 5.10 12.87 -15.54
CA LEU A 8 4.41 11.59 -15.72
C LEU A 8 5.09 10.68 -16.75
N GLY A 9 5.54 11.25 -17.87
CA GLY A 9 6.29 10.53 -18.89
C GLY A 9 7.58 9.94 -18.33
N ILE A 10 8.36 10.75 -17.58
CA ILE A 10 9.57 10.29 -16.88
C ILE A 10 9.24 9.17 -15.90
N TYR A 11 8.15 9.31 -15.14
CA TYR A 11 7.70 8.29 -14.20
C TYR A 11 7.40 6.95 -14.91
N PHE A 12 6.63 6.95 -16.00
CA PHE A 12 6.31 5.71 -16.72
C PHE A 12 7.55 5.09 -17.37
N VAL A 13 8.43 5.89 -17.98
CA VAL A 13 9.70 5.40 -18.54
C VAL A 13 10.56 4.77 -17.45
N LEU A 14 10.62 5.38 -16.26
CA LEU A 14 11.33 4.81 -15.11
C LEU A 14 10.74 3.47 -14.68
N MET A 15 9.41 3.36 -14.56
CA MET A 15 8.74 2.10 -14.16
C MET A 15 8.97 0.99 -15.18
N LEU A 16 8.83 1.29 -16.47
CA LEU A 16 9.11 0.34 -17.55
C LEU A 16 10.60 -0.05 -17.58
N GLY A 17 11.50 0.90 -17.38
CA GLY A 17 12.94 0.65 -17.29
C GLY A 17 13.31 -0.30 -16.15
N ILE A 18 12.69 -0.13 -14.97
CA ILE A 18 12.84 -1.06 -13.84
C ILE A 18 12.29 -2.45 -14.21
N GLY A 19 11.16 -2.52 -14.90
CA GLY A 19 10.60 -3.77 -15.40
C GLY A 19 11.56 -4.51 -16.34
N ILE A 20 12.16 -3.81 -17.30
CA ILE A 20 13.14 -4.38 -18.24
C ILE A 20 14.38 -4.87 -17.50
N TYR A 21 14.87 -4.08 -16.54
CA TYR A 21 16.01 -4.46 -15.71
C TYR A 21 15.72 -5.76 -14.95
N ALA A 22 14.60 -5.82 -14.23
CA ALA A 22 14.20 -7.00 -13.46
C ALA A 22 14.01 -8.24 -14.33
N ALA A 23 13.44 -8.08 -15.53
CA ALA A 23 13.31 -9.15 -16.53
C ALA A 23 14.65 -9.75 -16.96
N LYS A 24 15.70 -8.94 -17.03
CA LYS A 24 17.05 -9.43 -17.37
C LYS A 24 17.75 -10.11 -16.20
N THR A 25 17.29 -9.90 -14.97
CA THR A 25 18.01 -10.31 -13.75
C THR A 25 17.34 -11.44 -12.98
N SER A 26 16.01 -11.57 -13.03
CA SER A 26 15.27 -12.47 -12.11
C SER A 26 14.00 -13.07 -12.72
N THR A 27 14.11 -13.60 -13.95
CA THR A 27 13.01 -14.33 -14.60
C THR A 27 13.49 -15.63 -15.26
N SER A 28 14.62 -16.18 -14.84
CA SER A 28 15.17 -17.40 -15.47
C SER A 28 14.39 -18.66 -15.12
N ASN A 29 13.68 -18.65 -13.99
CA ASN A 29 12.87 -19.77 -13.50
C ASN A 29 11.65 -19.26 -12.71
N LEU A 30 10.75 -20.18 -12.34
CA LEU A 30 9.49 -19.85 -11.67
C LEU A 30 9.70 -19.23 -10.27
N SER A 31 10.72 -19.65 -9.51
CA SER A 31 11.00 -19.10 -8.17
C SER A 31 11.47 -17.64 -8.26
N GLU A 32 12.34 -17.34 -9.23
CA GLU A 32 12.73 -15.97 -9.56
C GLU A 32 11.54 -15.12 -10.00
N TYR A 33 10.73 -15.63 -10.94
CA TYR A 33 9.58 -14.89 -11.45
C TYR A 33 8.49 -14.65 -10.39
N MET A 34 8.18 -15.64 -9.54
CA MET A 34 7.09 -15.57 -8.56
C MET A 34 7.50 -14.94 -7.23
N LEU A 35 8.77 -15.02 -6.85
CA LEU A 35 9.23 -14.67 -5.50
C LEU A 35 10.60 -13.98 -5.45
N GLY A 36 11.14 -13.56 -6.60
CA GLY A 36 12.46 -12.93 -6.68
C GLY A 36 13.59 -13.83 -6.17
N GLY A 37 13.41 -15.15 -6.26
CA GLY A 37 14.37 -16.15 -5.80
C GLY A 37 14.62 -16.13 -4.29
N ARG A 38 13.73 -15.50 -3.51
CA ARG A 38 13.92 -15.22 -2.08
C ARG A 38 15.21 -14.47 -1.76
N GLN A 39 15.63 -13.54 -2.60
CA GLN A 39 16.84 -12.73 -2.37
C GLN A 39 16.52 -11.25 -2.18
N VAL A 40 15.26 -10.92 -1.89
CA VAL A 40 14.83 -9.52 -1.79
C VAL A 40 15.36 -8.92 -0.49
N SER A 41 16.06 -7.79 -0.62
CA SER A 41 16.64 -7.08 0.53
C SER A 41 15.56 -6.60 1.50
N PRO A 42 15.88 -6.42 2.80
CA PRO A 42 14.92 -5.91 3.77
C PRO A 42 14.38 -4.51 3.45
N GLN A 43 15.15 -3.66 2.78
CA GLN A 43 14.73 -2.32 2.37
C GLN A 43 13.65 -2.38 1.29
N VAL A 44 13.90 -3.17 0.24
CA VAL A 44 12.95 -3.38 -0.86
C VAL A 44 11.70 -4.09 -0.34
N THR A 45 11.87 -5.11 0.51
CA THR A 45 10.75 -5.81 1.16
C THR A 45 9.87 -4.85 1.96
N ALA A 46 10.47 -3.98 2.78
CA ALA A 46 9.73 -3.07 3.65
C ALA A 46 8.94 -2.02 2.88
N LEU A 47 9.58 -1.33 1.94
CA LEU A 47 8.90 -0.30 1.14
C LEU A 47 7.96 -0.91 0.10
N SER A 48 8.28 -2.07 -0.48
CA SER A 48 7.34 -2.75 -1.39
C SER A 48 6.07 -3.18 -0.66
N ALA A 49 6.21 -3.80 0.52
CA ALA A 49 5.07 -4.15 1.35
C ALA A 49 4.29 -2.90 1.79
N GLY A 50 4.98 -1.84 2.20
CA GLY A 50 4.35 -0.59 2.63
C GLY A 50 3.62 0.15 1.51
N ALA A 51 4.26 0.31 0.34
CA ALA A 51 3.67 1.00 -0.81
C ALA A 51 2.49 0.20 -1.40
N SER A 52 2.63 -1.13 -1.52
CA SER A 52 1.54 -1.99 -1.99
C SER A 52 0.32 -1.92 -1.07
N ASP A 53 0.53 -1.98 0.25
CA ASP A 53 -0.54 -1.87 1.24
C ASP A 53 -1.22 -0.51 1.21
N MET A 54 -0.42 0.54 1.35
CA MET A 54 -0.90 1.91 1.46
C MET A 54 -1.54 2.41 0.17
N SER A 55 -1.08 1.92 -0.98
CA SER A 55 -1.70 2.08 -2.29
C SER A 55 -2.18 3.51 -2.60
N GLY A 56 -3.15 3.65 -3.50
CA GLY A 56 -3.87 4.92 -3.67
C GLY A 56 -4.75 5.28 -2.47
N TRP A 57 -5.04 4.32 -1.58
CA TRP A 57 -5.83 4.57 -0.37
C TRP A 57 -5.15 5.59 0.56
N MET A 58 -3.83 5.55 0.74
CA MET A 58 -3.14 6.50 1.61
C MET A 58 -3.11 7.92 1.03
N LEU A 59 -3.05 8.06 -0.29
CA LEU A 59 -2.97 9.37 -0.95
C LEU A 59 -4.34 10.03 -1.14
N MET A 60 -5.42 9.25 -1.31
CA MET A 60 -6.76 9.78 -1.57
C MET A 60 -7.80 9.32 -0.54
N GLY A 61 -7.76 8.05 -0.15
CA GLY A 61 -8.74 7.44 0.75
C GLY A 61 -8.66 7.97 2.17
N LEU A 62 -7.49 7.89 2.82
CA LEU A 62 -7.30 8.34 4.21
C LEU A 62 -7.47 9.87 4.38
N PRO A 63 -6.88 10.73 3.52
CA PRO A 63 -7.15 12.16 3.57
C PRO A 63 -8.63 12.49 3.32
N GLY A 64 -9.27 11.82 2.36
CA GLY A 64 -10.69 11.97 2.07
C GLY A 64 -11.59 11.50 3.22
N ALA A 65 -11.21 10.44 3.94
CA ALA A 65 -11.92 9.98 5.12
C ALA A 65 -11.85 11.01 6.26
N ILE A 66 -10.70 11.64 6.51
CA ILE A 66 -10.64 12.79 7.43
C ILE A 66 -11.51 13.95 6.92
N PHE A 67 -11.49 14.20 5.61
CA PHE A 67 -12.24 15.31 5.03
C PHE A 67 -13.74 15.20 5.31
N VAL A 68 -14.28 13.97 5.31
CA VAL A 68 -15.71 13.69 5.51
C VAL A 68 -16.05 13.40 6.97
N SER A 69 -15.25 12.57 7.63
CA SER A 69 -15.57 11.99 8.95
C SER A 69 -14.76 12.60 10.10
N GLY A 70 -13.85 13.53 9.82
CA GLY A 70 -13.04 14.19 10.84
C GLY A 70 -12.14 13.22 11.61
N PHE A 71 -11.99 13.48 12.92
CA PHE A 71 -10.98 12.84 13.75
C PHE A 71 -11.26 11.37 14.09
N ASP A 72 -12.46 10.85 13.87
CA ASP A 72 -12.77 9.42 14.02
C ASP A 72 -11.85 8.52 13.19
N THR A 73 -11.36 9.05 12.08
CA THR A 73 -10.41 8.38 11.17
C THR A 73 -9.07 8.03 11.85
N ILE A 74 -8.70 8.70 12.95
CA ILE A 74 -7.48 8.39 13.70
C ILE A 74 -7.50 6.95 14.22
N TRP A 75 -8.67 6.41 14.59
CA TRP A 75 -8.78 5.04 15.06
C TRP A 75 -8.48 4.01 13.98
N VAL A 76 -8.84 4.31 12.72
CA VAL A 76 -8.46 3.49 11.57
C VAL A 76 -6.93 3.50 11.42
N ALA A 77 -6.32 4.68 11.45
CA ALA A 77 -4.87 4.83 11.37
C ALA A 77 -4.13 4.07 12.49
N LEU A 78 -4.61 4.15 13.73
CA LEU A 78 -4.06 3.39 14.86
C LEU A 78 -4.22 1.88 14.68
N GLY A 79 -5.40 1.43 14.25
CA GLY A 79 -5.66 0.03 13.93
C GLY A 79 -4.69 -0.51 12.89
N LEU A 80 -4.45 0.27 11.83
CA LEU A 80 -3.51 -0.10 10.78
C LEU A 80 -2.07 -0.21 11.32
N VAL A 81 -1.59 0.78 12.09
CA VAL A 81 -0.23 0.76 12.66
C VAL A 81 -0.02 -0.46 13.56
N VAL A 82 -0.98 -0.74 14.45
CA VAL A 82 -0.91 -1.91 15.34
C VAL A 82 -1.00 -3.21 14.55
N GLY A 83 -1.91 -3.29 13.58
CA GLY A 83 -2.10 -4.44 12.70
C GLY A 83 -0.86 -4.78 11.88
N ALA A 84 -0.28 -3.79 11.20
CA ALA A 84 0.95 -3.93 10.43
C ALA A 84 2.12 -4.36 11.32
N TRP A 85 2.29 -3.73 12.48
CA TRP A 85 3.34 -4.10 13.43
C TRP A 85 3.20 -5.55 13.92
N ALA A 86 1.98 -5.95 14.26
CA ALA A 86 1.66 -7.29 14.71
C ALA A 86 1.88 -8.32 13.58
N ASN A 87 1.49 -8.01 12.36
CA ASN A 87 1.74 -8.84 11.17
C ASN A 87 3.24 -9.08 10.95
N TYR A 88 4.05 -8.02 10.96
CA TYR A 88 5.51 -8.12 10.87
C TYR A 88 6.14 -8.91 12.02
N LYS A 89 5.58 -8.83 13.22
CA LYS A 89 6.13 -9.50 14.41
C LYS A 89 5.71 -10.97 14.51
N LEU A 90 4.47 -11.29 14.16
CA LEU A 90 3.85 -12.59 14.42
C LEU A 90 3.82 -13.47 13.17
N VAL A 91 3.45 -12.92 12.02
CA VAL A 91 3.22 -13.68 10.78
C VAL A 91 4.49 -13.75 9.95
N ALA A 92 5.14 -12.61 9.69
CA ALA A 92 6.26 -12.55 8.75
C ALA A 92 7.37 -13.58 9.03
N PRO A 93 7.89 -13.73 10.27
CA PRO A 93 8.96 -14.70 10.55
C PRO A 93 8.52 -16.14 10.36
N LYS A 94 7.29 -16.46 10.79
CA LYS A 94 6.73 -17.81 10.67
C LYS A 94 6.49 -18.15 9.21
N LEU A 95 5.86 -17.25 8.46
CA LEU A 95 5.54 -17.47 7.06
C LEU A 95 6.80 -17.64 6.21
N ARG A 96 7.82 -16.79 6.41
CA ARG A 96 9.10 -16.92 5.69
C ARG A 96 9.79 -18.25 5.96
N LEU A 97 9.80 -18.71 7.22
CA LEU A 97 10.41 -19.98 7.60
C LEU A 97 9.61 -21.16 7.02
N TYR A 98 8.30 -21.20 7.28
CA TYR A 98 7.49 -22.36 6.90
C TYR A 98 7.40 -22.55 5.40
N THR A 99 7.30 -21.45 4.62
CA THR A 99 7.22 -21.54 3.15
C THR A 99 8.50 -22.10 2.53
N GLU A 100 9.67 -21.85 3.13
CA GLU A 100 10.93 -22.45 2.70
C GLU A 100 11.03 -23.92 3.10
N THR A 101 10.61 -24.29 4.30
CA THR A 101 10.66 -25.68 4.78
C THR A 101 9.58 -26.59 4.18
N THR A 102 8.53 -26.04 3.57
CA THR A 102 7.46 -26.81 2.88
C THR A 102 7.69 -26.82 1.38
N ASN A 103 8.73 -27.54 0.95
CA ASN A 103 9.08 -27.74 -0.47
C ASN A 103 9.07 -26.44 -1.27
N ASP A 104 9.71 -25.40 -0.71
CA ASP A 104 9.81 -24.06 -1.27
C ASP A 104 8.50 -23.53 -1.88
N SER A 105 7.47 -23.38 -1.05
CA SER A 105 6.16 -22.89 -1.50
C SER A 105 6.27 -21.48 -2.08
N LEU A 106 5.90 -21.35 -3.36
CA LEU A 106 5.98 -20.10 -4.11
C LEU A 106 4.72 -19.23 -3.99
N THR A 107 3.59 -19.82 -3.60
CA THR A 107 2.31 -19.12 -3.45
C THR A 107 1.64 -19.49 -2.13
N LEU A 108 0.73 -18.64 -1.66
CA LEU A 108 -0.03 -18.91 -0.43
C LEU A 108 -0.98 -20.10 -0.56
N PRO A 109 -1.74 -20.28 -1.66
CA PRO A 109 -2.56 -21.48 -1.83
C PRO A 109 -1.72 -22.76 -1.82
N ASP A 110 -0.54 -22.74 -2.44
CA ASP A 110 0.41 -23.86 -2.41
C ASP A 110 0.91 -24.14 -0.99
N PHE A 111 1.31 -23.08 -0.27
CA PHE A 111 1.70 -23.17 1.13
C PHE A 111 0.59 -23.76 2.01
N PHE A 112 -0.66 -23.31 1.86
CA PHE A 112 -1.78 -23.88 2.63
C PHE A 112 -2.02 -25.35 2.28
N GLY A 113 -1.95 -25.73 1.00
CA GLY A 113 -2.04 -27.14 0.60
C GLY A 113 -0.98 -27.99 1.28
N LYS A 114 0.28 -27.60 1.17
CA LYS A 114 1.43 -28.34 1.74
C LYS A 114 1.44 -28.35 3.27
N ARG A 115 1.11 -27.23 3.91
CA ARG A 115 1.11 -27.09 5.38
C ARG A 115 0.12 -28.05 6.07
N PHE A 116 -0.95 -28.42 5.38
CA PHE A 116 -1.97 -29.34 5.89
C PHE A 116 -1.94 -30.72 5.21
N ASP A 117 -0.83 -31.08 4.56
CA ASP A 117 -0.63 -32.36 3.84
C ASP A 117 -1.75 -32.66 2.83
N LYS A 118 -2.24 -31.61 2.17
CA LYS A 118 -3.38 -31.59 1.25
C LYS A 118 -3.04 -30.79 0.00
N GLU A 119 -1.98 -31.16 -0.71
CA GLU A 119 -1.46 -30.42 -1.87
C GLU A 119 -2.49 -30.22 -3.00
N ASN A 120 -3.41 -31.17 -3.16
CA ASN A 120 -4.56 -31.11 -4.08
C ASN A 120 -5.90 -30.97 -3.35
N GLY A 121 -5.85 -30.53 -2.09
CA GLY A 121 -7.03 -30.44 -1.24
C GLY A 121 -7.86 -29.21 -1.51
N VAL A 122 -9.10 -29.28 -1.02
CA VAL A 122 -10.10 -28.21 -1.08
C VAL A 122 -9.57 -26.87 -0.53
N ILE A 123 -8.66 -26.89 0.45
CA ILE A 123 -8.11 -25.67 1.05
C ILE A 123 -7.30 -24.83 0.05
N ARG A 124 -6.55 -25.47 -0.85
CA ARG A 124 -5.79 -24.77 -1.90
C ARG A 124 -6.74 -24.11 -2.90
N LEU A 125 -7.77 -24.84 -3.33
CA LEU A 125 -8.79 -24.34 -4.26
C LEU A 125 -9.57 -23.17 -3.66
N ILE A 126 -10.10 -23.32 -2.44
CA ILE A 126 -10.84 -22.27 -1.74
C ILE A 126 -9.94 -21.03 -1.58
N SER A 127 -8.70 -21.21 -1.13
CA SER A 127 -7.77 -20.08 -0.94
C SER A 127 -7.51 -19.36 -2.28
N ALA A 128 -7.27 -20.09 -3.36
CA ALA A 128 -7.05 -19.50 -4.68
C ALA A 128 -8.27 -18.73 -5.18
N VAL A 129 -9.48 -19.31 -5.07
CA VAL A 129 -10.73 -18.66 -5.51
C VAL A 129 -11.01 -17.40 -4.70
N VAL A 130 -10.89 -17.45 -3.37
CA VAL A 130 -11.06 -16.29 -2.49
C VAL A 130 -10.07 -15.20 -2.87
N ILE A 131 -8.79 -15.52 -3.03
CA ILE A 131 -7.77 -14.54 -3.43
C ILE A 131 -8.15 -13.91 -4.77
N ILE A 132 -8.46 -14.69 -5.80
CA ILE A 132 -8.78 -14.18 -7.14
C ILE A 132 -9.98 -13.22 -7.10
N ILE A 133 -11.07 -13.60 -6.45
CA ILE A 133 -12.30 -12.78 -6.39
C ILE A 133 -12.01 -11.44 -5.69
N PHE A 134 -11.47 -11.48 -4.47
CA PHE A 134 -11.27 -10.25 -3.69
C PHE A 134 -10.16 -9.36 -4.28
N PHE A 135 -9.11 -9.94 -4.87
CA PHE A 135 -8.05 -9.16 -5.51
C PHE A 135 -8.45 -8.57 -6.85
N THR A 136 -9.43 -9.15 -7.53
CA THR A 136 -10.01 -8.54 -8.73
C THR A 136 -10.69 -7.22 -8.36
N LEU A 137 -11.50 -7.21 -7.30
CA LEU A 137 -12.15 -5.99 -6.79
C LEU A 137 -11.11 -4.97 -6.29
N TYR A 138 -10.10 -5.43 -5.55
CA TYR A 138 -9.03 -4.57 -5.06
C TYR A 138 -8.25 -3.91 -6.21
N THR A 139 -7.81 -4.70 -7.20
CA THR A 139 -7.07 -4.18 -8.36
C THR A 139 -7.94 -3.23 -9.19
N SER A 140 -9.24 -3.51 -9.32
CA SER A 140 -10.18 -2.61 -9.98
C SER A 140 -10.21 -1.24 -9.30
N ALA A 141 -10.27 -1.17 -7.97
CA ALA A 141 -10.21 0.10 -7.24
C ALA A 141 -8.91 0.87 -7.50
N GLY A 142 -7.77 0.17 -7.61
CA GLY A 142 -6.49 0.78 -8.00
C GLY A 142 -6.52 1.43 -9.39
N LEU A 143 -7.11 0.73 -10.37
CA LEU A 143 -7.28 1.25 -11.73
C LEU A 143 -8.23 2.47 -11.78
N VAL A 144 -9.30 2.47 -10.96
CA VAL A 144 -10.17 3.65 -10.80
C VAL A 144 -9.37 4.86 -10.31
N GLY A 145 -8.44 4.67 -9.36
CA GLY A 145 -7.54 5.73 -8.89
C GLY A 145 -6.68 6.30 -10.02
N GLY A 146 -6.11 5.43 -10.86
CA GLY A 146 -5.39 5.84 -12.07
C GLY A 146 -6.25 6.66 -13.04
N GLY A 147 -7.46 6.19 -13.35
CA GLY A 147 -8.40 6.92 -14.21
C GLY A 147 -8.75 8.31 -13.69
N LYS A 148 -9.04 8.41 -12.38
CA LYS A 148 -9.33 9.69 -11.72
C LYS A 148 -8.14 10.65 -11.76
N LEU A 149 -6.91 10.14 -11.60
CA LEU A 149 -5.70 10.96 -11.73
C LEU A 149 -5.63 11.62 -13.11
N PHE A 150 -5.84 10.83 -14.17
CA PHE A 150 -5.85 11.36 -15.54
C PHE A 150 -6.98 12.37 -15.81
N GLU A 151 -8.17 12.09 -15.30
CA GLU A 151 -9.32 12.98 -15.41
C GLU A 151 -9.08 14.32 -14.71
N THR A 152 -8.58 14.28 -13.47
CA THR A 152 -8.43 15.49 -12.64
C THR A 152 -7.16 16.28 -12.92
N ALA A 153 -6.01 15.62 -13.10
CA ALA A 153 -4.73 16.30 -13.26
C ALA A 153 -4.39 16.65 -14.71
N PHE A 154 -4.99 15.94 -15.69
CA PHE A 154 -4.67 16.09 -17.10
C PHE A 154 -5.88 16.46 -17.97
N ALA A 155 -7.08 16.59 -17.37
CA ALA A 155 -8.33 16.83 -18.09
C ALA A 155 -8.56 15.82 -19.24
N MET A 156 -8.07 14.59 -19.07
CA MET A 156 -8.19 13.52 -20.05
C MET A 156 -9.44 12.70 -19.77
N ASN A 157 -9.98 12.03 -20.78
CA ASN A 157 -11.08 11.10 -20.56
C ASN A 157 -10.69 9.99 -19.56
N TYR A 158 -11.56 9.77 -18.55
CA TYR A 158 -11.37 8.77 -17.51
C TYR A 158 -11.03 7.37 -18.05
N GLN A 159 -11.75 6.90 -19.08
CA GLN A 159 -11.55 5.57 -19.67
C GLN A 159 -10.17 5.45 -20.32
N THR A 160 -9.72 6.49 -21.02
CA THR A 160 -8.36 6.56 -21.58
C THR A 160 -7.32 6.49 -20.47
N GLY A 161 -7.51 7.22 -19.37
CA GLY A 161 -6.64 7.16 -18.20
C GLY A 161 -6.53 5.76 -17.59
N VAL A 162 -7.68 5.08 -17.39
CA VAL A 162 -7.72 3.68 -16.91
C VAL A 162 -6.93 2.75 -17.82
N VAL A 163 -7.12 2.85 -19.14
CA VAL A 163 -6.43 1.99 -20.12
C VAL A 163 -4.92 2.23 -20.11
N ILE A 164 -4.49 3.49 -20.06
CA ILE A 164 -3.05 3.82 -19.99
C ILE A 164 -2.42 3.26 -18.72
N THR A 165 -3.03 3.51 -17.55
CA THR A 165 -2.55 2.97 -16.28
C THR A 165 -2.48 1.45 -16.32
N MET A 166 -3.54 0.79 -16.80
CA MET A 166 -3.59 -0.67 -16.91
C MET A 166 -2.46 -1.20 -17.80
N LEU A 167 -2.28 -0.66 -19.01
CA LEU A 167 -1.27 -1.14 -19.96
C LEU A 167 0.14 -1.03 -19.39
N VAL A 168 0.47 0.11 -18.77
CA VAL A 168 1.81 0.31 -18.17
C VAL A 168 2.02 -0.67 -17.01
N VAL A 169 1.05 -0.79 -16.11
CA VAL A 169 1.14 -1.67 -14.93
C VAL A 169 1.27 -3.13 -15.34
N VAL A 170 0.44 -3.59 -16.28
CA VAL A 170 0.50 -4.96 -16.80
C VAL A 170 1.84 -5.21 -17.52
N ALA A 171 2.32 -4.25 -18.32
CA ALA A 171 3.56 -4.41 -19.08
C ALA A 171 4.77 -4.64 -18.17
N TYR A 172 5.03 -3.79 -17.17
CA TYR A 172 6.19 -4.01 -16.29
C TYR A 172 6.01 -5.22 -15.37
N THR A 173 4.77 -5.54 -14.97
CA THR A 173 4.48 -6.66 -14.06
C THR A 173 4.69 -8.01 -14.75
N LEU A 174 4.17 -8.19 -15.96
CA LEU A 174 4.34 -9.42 -16.73
C LEU A 174 5.78 -9.60 -17.22
N MET A 175 6.46 -8.50 -17.53
CA MET A 175 7.81 -8.56 -18.07
C MET A 175 8.85 -8.99 -17.03
N GLY A 176 8.85 -8.41 -15.82
CA GLY A 176 9.91 -8.64 -14.83
C GLY A 176 9.47 -9.35 -13.55
N GLY A 177 8.24 -9.85 -13.50
CA GLY A 177 7.73 -10.66 -12.40
C GLY A 177 7.80 -9.97 -11.04
N PHE A 178 7.99 -10.75 -9.99
CA PHE A 178 7.97 -10.29 -8.60
C PHE A 178 9.02 -9.22 -8.31
N LEU A 179 10.23 -9.36 -8.88
CA LEU A 179 11.31 -8.39 -8.66
C LEU A 179 10.97 -7.04 -9.28
N ALA A 180 10.39 -7.01 -10.50
CA ALA A 180 9.92 -5.76 -11.10
C ALA A 180 8.94 -5.05 -10.19
N VAL A 181 7.90 -5.77 -9.74
CA VAL A 181 6.88 -5.20 -8.85
C VAL A 181 7.52 -4.69 -7.56
N SER A 182 8.38 -5.46 -6.91
CA SER A 182 9.02 -5.01 -5.66
C SER A 182 9.95 -3.81 -5.84
N MET A 183 10.65 -3.70 -6.96
CA MET A 183 11.50 -2.55 -7.25
C MET A 183 10.69 -1.31 -7.63
N THR A 184 9.62 -1.45 -8.42
CA THR A 184 8.72 -0.33 -8.73
C THR A 184 8.02 0.16 -7.48
N ASP A 185 7.54 -0.76 -6.62
CA ASP A 185 6.91 -0.40 -5.35
C ASP A 185 7.89 0.32 -4.42
N PHE A 186 9.16 -0.07 -4.40
CA PHE A 186 10.18 0.63 -3.61
C PHE A 186 10.29 2.09 -4.04
N VAL A 187 10.40 2.35 -5.34
CA VAL A 187 10.48 3.71 -5.89
C VAL A 187 9.19 4.48 -5.63
N GLN A 188 8.04 3.87 -5.86
CA GLN A 188 6.73 4.47 -5.59
C GLN A 188 6.57 4.79 -4.10
N GLY A 189 7.01 3.90 -3.21
CA GLY A 189 6.99 4.11 -1.76
C GLY A 189 7.87 5.29 -1.32
N VAL A 190 9.01 5.52 -1.98
CA VAL A 190 9.83 6.74 -1.75
C VAL A 190 9.09 7.99 -2.23
N ILE A 191 8.50 7.95 -3.43
CA ILE A 191 7.72 9.07 -3.98
C ILE A 191 6.54 9.40 -3.05
N MET A 192 5.79 8.39 -2.60
CA MET A 192 4.68 8.53 -1.66
C MET A 192 5.14 9.14 -0.33
N PHE A 193 6.27 8.69 0.21
CA PHE A 193 6.84 9.23 1.44
C PHE A 193 7.12 10.73 1.34
N ILE A 194 7.79 11.13 0.26
CA ILE A 194 8.12 12.54 0.00
C ILE A 194 6.83 13.34 -0.19
N ALA A 195 5.89 12.84 -1.00
CA ALA A 195 4.62 13.52 -1.27
C ALA A 195 3.82 13.75 0.02
N LEU A 196 3.70 12.74 0.89
CA LEU A 196 2.91 12.84 2.12
C LEU A 196 3.55 13.74 3.19
N ILE A 197 4.84 14.05 3.08
CA ILE A 197 5.48 15.09 3.90
C ILE A 197 5.27 16.46 3.27
N LEU A 198 5.49 16.59 1.96
CA LEU A 198 5.48 17.88 1.26
C LEU A 198 4.09 18.47 1.09
N VAL A 199 3.08 17.65 0.76
CA VAL A 199 1.71 18.14 0.51
C VAL A 199 1.15 18.91 1.72
N PRO A 200 1.11 18.37 2.95
CA PRO A 200 0.59 19.13 4.08
C PRO A 200 1.51 20.28 4.47
N ALA A 201 2.83 20.15 4.30
CA ALA A 201 3.78 21.23 4.59
C ALA A 201 3.60 22.45 3.66
N VAL A 202 3.32 22.22 2.37
CA VAL A 202 3.03 23.28 1.40
C VAL A 202 1.61 23.80 1.57
N ALA A 203 0.62 22.93 1.82
CA ALA A 203 -0.75 23.36 2.10
C ALA A 203 -0.78 24.32 3.30
N TYR A 204 0.00 24.02 4.33
CA TYR A 204 0.15 24.84 5.52
C TYR A 204 0.63 26.28 5.23
N THR A 205 1.44 26.53 4.20
CA THR A 205 1.91 27.88 3.89
C THR A 205 0.81 28.81 3.35
N ASN A 206 -0.39 28.28 3.09
CA ASN A 206 -1.55 29.08 2.70
C ASN A 206 -2.33 29.64 3.91
N PHE A 207 -1.87 29.35 5.13
CA PHE A 207 -2.50 29.83 6.36
C PHE A 207 -1.50 30.66 7.18
N ASP A 208 -2.00 31.68 7.88
CA ASP A 208 -1.16 32.58 8.68
C ASP A 208 -0.53 31.88 9.90
N SER A 209 -1.20 30.87 10.45
CA SER A 209 -0.78 30.15 11.66
C SER A 209 -1.41 28.76 11.78
N PRO A 210 -0.86 27.84 12.60
CA PRO A 210 -1.49 26.53 12.83
C PRO A 210 -2.84 26.66 13.53
N SER A 211 -2.98 27.67 14.39
CA SER A 211 -4.26 27.99 15.02
C SER A 211 -5.31 28.39 13.99
N SER A 212 -4.97 29.23 13.01
CA SER A 212 -5.93 29.64 11.97
C SER A 212 -6.39 28.46 11.11
N MET A 213 -5.45 27.62 10.66
CA MET A 213 -5.77 26.39 9.92
C MET A 213 -6.69 25.49 10.74
N MET A 214 -6.39 25.28 12.02
CA MET A 214 -7.20 24.41 12.88
C MET A 214 -8.59 24.99 13.11
N SER A 215 -8.71 26.30 13.31
CA SER A 215 -10.01 26.97 13.43
C SER A 215 -10.87 26.75 12.19
N TYR A 216 -10.32 26.93 10.97
CA TYR A 216 -11.05 26.65 9.74
C TYR A 216 -11.45 25.18 9.59
N SER A 217 -10.58 24.24 9.98
CA SER A 217 -10.94 22.81 10.00
C SER A 217 -12.13 22.55 10.93
N LEU A 218 -12.10 23.10 12.14
CA LEU A 218 -13.12 22.88 13.17
C LEU A 218 -14.48 23.53 12.86
N GLU A 219 -14.56 24.43 11.89
CA GLU A 219 -15.84 24.91 11.35
C GLU A 219 -16.55 23.88 10.47
N THR A 220 -15.81 22.87 9.99
CA THR A 220 -16.32 21.87 9.02
C THR A 220 -16.38 20.47 9.61
N ILE A 221 -15.42 20.10 10.45
CA ILE A 221 -15.40 18.79 11.12
C ILE A 221 -15.53 18.96 12.64
N PRO A 222 -16.14 17.98 13.34
CA PRO A 222 -16.22 18.01 14.81
C PRO A 222 -14.84 18.11 15.45
N SER A 223 -14.78 18.73 16.62
CA SER A 223 -13.56 18.72 17.43
C SER A 223 -13.17 17.31 17.85
N PHE A 224 -11.90 17.13 18.19
CA PHE A 224 -11.43 15.85 18.71
C PHE A 224 -12.19 15.43 19.99
N SER A 225 -12.55 16.38 20.84
CA SER A 225 -13.34 16.13 22.05
C SER A 225 -14.77 15.66 21.75
N GLU A 226 -15.42 16.27 20.76
CA GLU A 226 -16.77 15.85 20.34
C GLU A 226 -16.73 14.48 19.66
N SER A 227 -15.72 14.25 18.80
CA SER A 227 -15.49 12.94 18.18
C SER A 227 -15.28 11.86 19.25
N LEU A 228 -14.56 12.16 20.33
CA LEU A 228 -14.37 11.25 21.45
C LEU A 228 -15.65 11.01 22.27
N SER A 229 -16.50 12.02 22.46
CA SER A 229 -17.74 11.85 23.22
C SER A 229 -18.77 11.01 22.46
N ASP A 230 -18.80 11.14 21.13
CA ASP A 230 -19.74 10.43 20.26
C ASP A 230 -19.23 9.04 19.84
N LEU A 231 -18.01 8.69 20.25
CA LEU A 231 -17.37 7.43 19.93
C LEU A 231 -18.08 6.24 20.60
N THR A 232 -18.82 5.49 19.80
CA THR A 232 -19.41 4.22 20.24
C THR A 232 -18.36 3.11 20.30
N MET A 233 -18.56 2.11 21.17
CA MET A 233 -17.70 0.92 21.20
C MET A 233 -17.70 0.18 19.86
N VAL A 234 -18.84 0.16 19.15
CA VAL A 234 -18.98 -0.51 17.85
C VAL A 234 -18.16 0.21 16.79
N SER A 235 -18.21 1.54 16.73
CA SER A 235 -17.41 2.32 15.75
C SER A 235 -15.92 2.22 16.05
N LEU A 236 -15.51 2.29 17.32
CA LEU A 236 -14.11 2.11 17.71
C LEU A 236 -13.57 0.73 17.28
N LEU A 237 -14.27 -0.35 17.62
CA LEU A 237 -13.84 -1.70 17.25
C LEU A 237 -13.83 -1.91 15.73
N SER A 238 -14.81 -1.35 15.02
CA SER A 238 -14.87 -1.42 13.55
C SER A 238 -13.70 -0.69 12.89
N SER A 239 -13.32 0.48 13.41
CA SER A 239 -12.17 1.24 12.92
C SER A 239 -10.86 0.52 13.20
N LEU A 240 -10.67 -0.03 14.40
CA LEU A 240 -9.47 -0.79 14.76
C LEU A 240 -9.35 -2.09 13.96
N ALA A 241 -10.47 -2.71 13.59
CA ALA A 241 -10.50 -3.98 12.86
C ALA A 241 -9.85 -3.92 11.46
N TRP A 242 -9.67 -2.72 10.88
CA TRP A 242 -8.89 -2.55 9.64
C TRP A 242 -7.50 -3.17 9.76
N GLY A 243 -6.88 -3.09 10.94
CA GLY A 243 -5.59 -3.72 11.23
C GLY A 243 -5.56 -5.24 11.09
N LEU A 244 -6.71 -5.92 11.15
CA LEU A 244 -6.79 -7.37 10.97
C LEU A 244 -6.56 -7.78 9.51
N GLY A 245 -6.79 -6.88 8.55
CA GLY A 245 -6.59 -7.15 7.12
C GLY A 245 -5.16 -7.57 6.80
N TYR A 246 -4.16 -7.00 7.47
CA TYR A 246 -2.73 -7.27 7.23
C TYR A 246 -2.34 -8.74 7.27
N PHE A 247 -2.99 -9.53 8.13
CA PHE A 247 -2.68 -10.94 8.33
C PHE A 247 -3.09 -11.82 7.15
N GLY A 248 -4.05 -11.35 6.35
CA GLY A 248 -4.69 -12.12 5.29
C GLY A 248 -4.54 -11.54 3.89
N GLN A 249 -3.73 -10.50 3.69
CA GLN A 249 -3.52 -9.86 2.38
C GLN A 249 -2.35 -10.48 1.61
N PRO A 250 -2.62 -11.33 0.58
CA PRO A 250 -1.62 -11.96 -0.24
C PRO A 250 -0.48 -11.08 -0.71
N HIS A 251 -0.80 -9.92 -1.29
CA HIS A 251 0.20 -9.02 -1.88
C HIS A 251 1.22 -8.48 -0.87
N ILE A 252 0.87 -8.38 0.41
CA ILE A 252 1.78 -8.00 1.50
C ILE A 252 2.59 -9.21 1.94
N ILE A 253 1.90 -10.29 2.31
CA ILE A 253 2.55 -11.41 3.01
C ILE A 253 3.49 -12.20 2.09
N VAL A 254 3.28 -12.20 0.77
CA VAL A 254 4.25 -12.75 -0.20
C VAL A 254 5.58 -11.98 -0.19
N ARG A 255 5.61 -10.71 0.24
CA ARG A 255 6.86 -9.95 0.40
C ARG A 255 7.69 -10.50 1.54
N PHE A 256 7.04 -10.96 2.61
CA PHE A 256 7.73 -11.65 3.69
C PHE A 256 8.28 -13.00 3.26
N MET A 257 7.64 -13.69 2.32
CA MET A 257 8.15 -14.94 1.76
C MET A 257 9.41 -14.70 0.91
N ALA A 258 9.49 -13.57 0.20
CA ALA A 258 10.57 -13.23 -0.71
C ALA A 258 11.83 -12.63 -0.05
N ILE A 259 11.76 -12.25 1.22
CA ILE A 259 12.92 -11.68 1.91
C ILE A 259 14.08 -12.69 2.00
N ASP A 260 15.30 -12.21 1.86
CA ASP A 260 16.53 -13.01 1.87
C ASP A 260 16.71 -13.89 3.11
N SER A 261 16.33 -13.41 4.29
CA SER A 261 16.48 -14.15 5.53
C SER A 261 15.44 -13.75 6.58
N VAL A 262 15.02 -14.73 7.39
CA VAL A 262 14.19 -14.50 8.58
C VAL A 262 14.83 -13.47 9.54
N LYS A 263 16.17 -13.44 9.64
CA LYS A 263 16.89 -12.46 10.48
C LYS A 263 16.63 -11.02 10.02
N ASN A 264 16.47 -10.81 8.72
CA ASN A 264 16.27 -9.50 8.11
C ASN A 264 14.85 -8.97 8.26
N ILE A 265 13.88 -9.80 8.67
CA ILE A 265 12.50 -9.35 8.94
C ILE A 265 12.46 -8.30 10.04
N LYS A 266 13.33 -8.38 11.05
CA LYS A 266 13.42 -7.35 12.10
C LYS A 266 13.83 -5.99 11.53
N LYS A 267 14.74 -5.99 10.55
CA LYS A 267 15.18 -4.78 9.84
C LYS A 267 14.06 -4.26 8.94
N ALA A 268 13.44 -5.14 8.15
CA ALA A 268 12.30 -4.78 7.30
C ALA A 268 11.15 -4.16 8.11
N ARG A 269 10.78 -4.77 9.25
CA ARG A 269 9.77 -4.21 10.17
C ARG A 269 10.10 -2.81 10.63
N ARG A 270 11.33 -2.54 11.07
CA ARG A 270 11.71 -1.19 11.55
C ARG A 270 11.56 -0.16 10.45
N ILE A 271 12.06 -0.46 9.25
CA ILE A 271 11.96 0.42 8.09
C ILE A 271 10.49 0.64 7.71
N GLY A 272 9.73 -0.44 7.53
CA GLY A 272 8.33 -0.39 7.11
C GLY A 272 7.45 0.36 8.11
N MET A 273 7.61 0.11 9.42
CA MET A 273 6.83 0.81 10.44
C MET A 273 7.20 2.29 10.55
N SER A 274 8.49 2.65 10.46
CA SER A 274 8.90 4.05 10.45
C SER A 274 8.33 4.78 9.23
N TRP A 275 8.39 4.16 8.06
CA TRP A 275 7.81 4.71 6.83
C TRP A 275 6.29 4.88 6.95
N MET A 276 5.60 3.85 7.45
CA MET A 276 4.14 3.84 7.62
C MET A 276 3.65 4.91 8.60
N ILE A 277 4.30 5.08 9.75
CA ILE A 277 3.89 6.06 10.75
C ILE A 277 3.99 7.48 10.18
N VAL A 278 5.10 7.81 9.50
CA VAL A 278 5.30 9.13 8.91
C VAL A 278 4.30 9.38 7.79
N THR A 279 4.06 8.41 6.92
CA THR A 279 3.11 8.55 5.80
C THR A 279 1.67 8.67 6.28
N ILE A 280 1.26 7.93 7.31
CA ILE A 280 -0.05 8.08 7.94
C ILE A 280 -0.22 9.48 8.52
N ILE A 281 0.76 9.98 9.29
CA ILE A 281 0.71 11.34 9.83
C ILE A 281 0.57 12.36 8.71
N GLY A 282 1.36 12.21 7.64
CA GLY A 282 1.29 13.06 6.45
C GLY A 282 -0.07 13.03 5.76
N ALA A 283 -0.67 11.85 5.61
CA ALA A 283 -2.00 11.69 5.00
C ALA A 283 -3.10 12.30 5.88
N LEU A 284 -3.05 12.09 7.19
CA LEU A 284 -4.01 12.69 8.11
C LEU A 284 -3.89 14.23 8.09
N ALA A 285 -2.67 14.75 8.10
CA ALA A 285 -2.40 16.19 7.98
C ALA A 285 -2.87 16.75 6.61
N THR A 286 -2.71 15.98 5.53
CA THR A 286 -3.21 16.35 4.19
C THR A 286 -4.73 16.47 4.19
N GLY A 287 -5.43 15.53 4.81
CA GLY A 287 -6.89 15.61 4.95
C GLY A 287 -7.31 16.84 5.75
N LEU A 288 -6.67 17.08 6.90
CA LEU A 288 -7.02 18.17 7.81
C LEU A 288 -6.76 19.55 7.19
N THR A 289 -5.60 19.74 6.56
CA THR A 289 -5.27 20.96 5.80
C THR A 289 -6.20 21.13 4.60
N GLY A 290 -6.58 20.04 3.93
CA GLY A 290 -7.58 20.05 2.86
C GLY A 290 -8.94 20.56 3.31
N VAL A 291 -9.43 20.13 4.48
CA VAL A 291 -10.68 20.66 5.06
C VAL A 291 -10.59 22.16 5.26
N ALA A 292 -9.52 22.63 5.90
CA ALA A 292 -9.32 24.06 6.16
C ALA A 292 -9.25 24.88 4.86
N TYR A 293 -8.61 24.34 3.81
CA TYR A 293 -8.40 25.05 2.55
C TYR A 293 -9.69 25.27 1.75
N THR A 294 -10.73 24.47 2.00
CA THR A 294 -12.03 24.64 1.34
C THR A 294 -12.92 25.72 1.95
N ARG A 295 -12.44 26.41 2.99
CA ARG A 295 -13.07 27.57 3.62
C ARG A 295 -12.31 28.84 3.28
#